data_AF-A0A3B9BK80-F1
#
_entry.id   AF-A0A3B9BK80-F1
#
_cell.length_a   1.000
_cell.length_b   1.000
_cell.length_c   1.000
_cell.angle_alpha   90.00
_cell.angle_beta   90.00
_cell.angle_gamma   90.00
#
_symmetry.space_group_name_H-M   'P 1'
#
loop_
_entity.id
_entity.type
_entity.pdbx_description
1 polymer ?
#
loop_
_entity_poly.entity_id
_entity_poly.type
_entity_poly.pdbx_seq_one_letter_code
_entity_poly.pdbx_strand_id
1 'polypeptide(L)'
;ATLATEITRAEERDNPNVVKAVIAQHASARGGQQTGRALYFTRATAPFGDGPLYHHIGIYAYRRAALARFVGLPPSPLELREKLEQLRALEAGMRIDVACIDTLPLGVDTPADLERARQLLA
;
A
#
# COMPACT_ATOMS: atom_id res chain seq x y z
N ALA A 1 6.66 -7.17 -4.74
CA ALA A 1 5.20 -7.01 -4.85
C ALA A 1 4.65 -6.67 -3.47
N THR A 2 3.50 -5.99 -3.41
CA THR A 2 2.78 -5.68 -2.17
C THR A 2 1.28 -5.93 -2.35
N LEU A 3 0.51 -5.70 -1.30
CA LEU A 3 -0.95 -5.82 -1.30
C LEU A 3 -1.62 -4.45 -1.17
N ALA A 4 -2.86 -4.37 -1.65
CA ALA A 4 -3.75 -3.26 -1.38
C ALA A 4 -5.19 -3.74 -1.23
N THR A 5 -6.05 -2.93 -0.62
CA THR A 5 -7.50 -3.15 -0.56
C THR A 5 -8.21 -1.86 -0.94
N GLU A 6 -9.41 -1.94 -1.48
CA GLU A 6 -10.23 -0.76 -1.73
C GLU A 6 -10.63 -0.10 -0.40
N ILE A 7 -10.55 1.22 -0.35
CA ILE A 7 -11.02 2.04 0.77
C ILE A 7 -12.53 2.17 0.65
N THR A 8 -13.27 1.54 1.56
CA THR A 8 -14.74 1.59 1.63
C THR A 8 -15.24 2.49 2.76
N ARG A 9 -14.38 2.80 3.74
CA ARG A 9 -14.68 3.66 4.88
C ARG A 9 -14.29 5.10 4.60
N ALA A 10 -15.21 6.03 4.78
CA ALA A 10 -15.01 7.43 4.44
C ALA A 10 -13.84 8.06 5.24
N GLU A 11 -13.67 7.67 6.50
CA GLU A 11 -12.61 8.15 7.39
C GLU A 11 -11.21 7.64 7.03
N GLU A 12 -11.09 6.57 6.23
CA GLU A 12 -9.77 6.09 5.77
C GLU A 12 -9.24 6.95 4.62
N ARG A 13 -10.12 7.67 3.91
CA ARG A 13 -9.79 8.45 2.72
C ARG A 13 -8.73 9.51 3.01
N ASP A 14 -8.97 10.33 4.04
CA ASP A 14 -8.15 11.47 4.44
C ASP A 14 -7.25 11.17 5.64
N ASN A 15 -7.36 9.99 6.26
CA ASN A 15 -6.48 9.58 7.35
C ASN A 15 -5.03 9.42 6.87
N PRO A 16 -4.06 10.18 7.42
CA PRO A 16 -2.66 10.08 7.04
C PRO A 16 -2.00 8.77 7.49
N ASN A 17 -2.57 8.04 8.45
CA ASN A 17 -2.07 6.72 8.85
C ASN A 17 -2.46 5.64 7.83
N VAL A 18 -3.45 5.90 6.98
CA VAL A 18 -3.83 5.05 5.85
C VAL A 18 -3.05 5.48 4.62
N VAL A 19 -2.09 4.66 4.20
CA VAL A 19 -1.26 4.93 3.02
C VAL A 19 -2.04 4.59 1.77
N LYS A 20 -2.18 5.53 0.84
CA LYS A 20 -2.83 5.32 -0.45
C LYS A 20 -1.83 4.77 -1.47
N ALA A 21 -2.20 3.70 -2.16
CA ALA A 21 -1.47 3.14 -3.30
C ALA A 21 -2.11 3.60 -4.61
N VAL A 22 -1.36 4.33 -5.44
CA VAL A 22 -1.80 4.65 -6.81
C VAL A 22 -1.32 3.54 -7.72
N ILE A 23 -2.25 2.85 -8.39
CA ILE A 23 -1.98 1.60 -9.10
C ILE A 23 -2.36 1.77 -10.58
N ALA A 24 -1.40 1.51 -11.48
CA ALA A 24 -1.70 1.25 -12.88
C ALA A 24 -2.26 -0.17 -12.99
N GLN A 25 -3.58 -0.29 -13.13
CA GLN A 25 -4.25 -1.57 -13.24
C GLN A 25 -3.87 -2.28 -14.55
N HIS A 26 -3.70 -3.60 -14.49
CA HIS A 26 -3.57 -4.43 -15.69
C HIS A 26 -4.94 -5.00 -16.06
N ALA A 27 -5.30 -4.96 -17.35
CA ALA A 27 -6.59 -5.44 -17.86
C ALA A 27 -6.81 -6.96 -17.71
N SER A 28 -5.82 -7.72 -17.21
CA SER A 28 -5.89 -9.17 -17.08
C SER A 28 -5.76 -9.57 -15.61
N ALA A 29 -6.91 -9.78 -14.98
CA ALA A 29 -6.99 -10.50 -13.71
C ALA A 29 -6.70 -11.98 -13.96
N ARG A 30 -5.47 -12.43 -13.72
CA ARG A 30 -5.18 -13.87 -13.75
C ARG A 30 -5.88 -14.51 -12.55
N GLY A 31 -6.90 -15.32 -12.81
CA GLY A 31 -7.67 -16.01 -11.77
C GLY A 31 -8.60 -15.11 -10.96
N GLY A 32 -9.11 -14.01 -11.53
CA GLY A 32 -10.04 -13.09 -10.86
C GLY A 32 -9.39 -12.11 -9.88
N GLN A 33 -8.13 -12.31 -9.49
CA GLN A 33 -7.39 -11.37 -8.66
C GLN A 33 -6.99 -10.13 -9.47
N GLN A 34 -7.45 -8.96 -9.03
CA GLN A 34 -7.02 -7.69 -9.62
C GLN A 34 -5.56 -7.41 -9.25
N THR A 35 -4.72 -7.22 -10.27
CA THR A 35 -3.29 -6.92 -10.11
C THR A 35 -2.89 -5.70 -10.94
N GLY A 36 -1.85 -5.02 -10.52
CA GLY A 36 -1.37 -3.81 -11.17
C GLY A 36 0.08 -3.48 -10.81
N ARG A 37 0.58 -2.40 -11.37
CA ARG A 37 1.88 -1.83 -11.02
C ARG A 37 1.67 -0.60 -10.13
N ALA A 38 2.34 -0.52 -8.99
CA ALA A 38 2.36 0.72 -8.21
C ALA A 38 3.00 1.85 -9.03
N LEU A 39 2.33 2.99 -9.07
CA LEU A 39 2.84 4.23 -9.63
C LEU A 39 3.36 5.16 -8.54
N TYR A 40 2.68 5.19 -7.38
CA TYR A 40 3.04 6.05 -6.27
C TYR A 40 2.41 5.56 -4.96
N PHE A 41 2.97 5.99 -3.82
CA PHE A 41 2.41 5.80 -2.49
C PHE A 41 2.39 7.13 -1.76
N THR A 42 1.31 7.43 -1.04
CA THR A 42 1.20 8.73 -0.35
C THR A 42 0.27 8.67 0.84
N ARG A 43 0.49 9.55 1.81
CA ARG A 43 -0.47 9.79 2.91
C ARG A 43 -1.59 10.73 2.50
N ALA A 44 -1.43 11.50 1.43
CA ALA A 44 -2.49 12.36 0.89
C ALA A 44 -3.56 11.55 0.17
N THR A 45 -4.78 12.08 0.06
CA THR A 45 -5.84 11.50 -0.75
C THR A 45 -5.43 11.50 -2.23
N ALA A 46 -5.23 10.32 -2.81
CA ALA A 46 -4.85 10.16 -4.20
C ALA A 46 -5.33 8.82 -4.78
N PRO A 47 -5.69 8.75 -6.08
CA PRO A 47 -5.71 9.85 -7.06
C PRO A 47 -6.83 10.88 -6.79
N PHE A 48 -6.77 12.02 -7.48
CA PHE A 48 -7.83 13.02 -7.48
C PHE A 48 -8.99 12.60 -8.39
N GLY A 49 -10.22 12.98 -8.05
CA GLY A 49 -11.44 12.72 -8.82
C GLY A 49 -12.31 11.60 -8.22
N ASP A 50 -13.33 11.20 -8.97
CA ASP A 50 -14.19 10.08 -8.63
C ASP A 50 -13.53 8.74 -8.96
N GLY A 51 -13.81 7.72 -8.16
CA GLY A 51 -13.32 6.37 -8.36
C GLY A 51 -12.75 5.74 -7.08
N PRO A 52 -12.30 4.47 -7.18
CA PRO A 52 -11.78 3.74 -6.03
C PRO A 52 -10.44 4.30 -5.57
N LEU A 53 -10.25 4.34 -4.26
CA LEU A 53 -8.97 4.58 -3.61
C LEU A 53 -8.48 3.27 -3.01
N TYR A 54 -7.16 3.07 -2.97
CA TYR A 54 -6.59 1.81 -2.48
C TYR A 54 -5.71 2.05 -1.26
N HIS A 55 -6.01 1.38 -0.16
CA HIS A 55 -5.20 1.30 1.04
C HIS A 55 -4.06 0.29 0.79
N HIS A 56 -2.82 0.76 0.86
CA HIS A 56 -1.63 -0.08 0.84
C HIS A 56 -1.51 -0.93 2.11
N ILE A 57 -1.41 -2.25 1.94
CA ILE A 57 -1.17 -3.18 3.04
C ILE A 57 0.32 -3.50 3.07
N GLY A 58 0.98 -3.27 4.22
CA GLY A 58 2.42 -3.43 4.43
C GLY A 58 2.95 -4.87 4.40
N ILE A 59 2.49 -5.71 3.47
CA ILE A 59 2.95 -7.07 3.26
C ILE A 59 3.70 -7.12 1.93
N TYR A 60 4.97 -7.47 1.98
CA TYR A 60 5.82 -7.48 0.80
C TYR A 60 6.36 -8.86 0.45
N ALA A 61 6.41 -9.13 -0.85
CA ALA A 61 7.14 -10.26 -1.42
C ALA A 61 8.31 -9.75 -2.25
N TYR A 62 9.52 -10.16 -1.90
CA TYR A 62 10.77 -9.79 -2.60
C TYR A 62 11.44 -10.99 -3.22
N ARG A 63 12.01 -10.81 -4.42
CA ARG A 63 13.09 -11.66 -4.90
C ARG A 63 14.36 -11.31 -4.13
N ARG A 64 15.18 -12.30 -3.78
CA ARG A 64 16.45 -12.09 -3.04
C ARG A 64 17.30 -10.96 -3.61
N ALA A 65 17.53 -10.95 -4.93
CA ALA A 65 18.34 -9.92 -5.59
C ALA A 65 17.71 -8.52 -5.50
N ALA A 66 16.37 -8.43 -5.55
CA ALA A 66 15.66 -7.15 -5.40
C ALA A 66 15.76 -6.62 -3.97
N LEU A 67 15.63 -7.49 -2.96
CA LEU A 67 15.81 -7.10 -1.55
C LEU A 67 17.24 -6.62 -1.28
N ALA A 68 18.25 -7.37 -1.74
CA ALA A 68 19.65 -6.98 -1.59
C ALA A 68 19.94 -5.62 -2.23
N ARG A 69 19.39 -5.36 -3.41
CA ARG A 69 19.46 -4.05 -4.05
C ARG A 69 18.77 -2.97 -3.21
N PHE A 70 17.54 -3.20 -2.76
CA PHE A 70 16.74 -2.24 -2.01
C PHE A 70 17.42 -1.79 -0.71
N VAL A 71 17.97 -2.74 0.05
CA VAL A 71 18.66 -2.48 1.32
C VAL A 71 19.98 -1.72 1.12
N GLY A 72 20.62 -1.86 -0.04
CA GLY A 72 21.84 -1.12 -0.37
C GLY A 72 21.61 0.30 -0.89
N LEU A 73 20.36 0.72 -1.10
CA LEU A 73 20.05 2.08 -1.57
C LEU A 73 20.12 3.08 -0.41
N PRO A 74 20.65 4.30 -0.64
CA PRO A 74 20.54 5.37 0.35
C PRO A 74 19.07 5.81 0.50
N PRO A 75 18.70 6.43 1.64
CA PRO A 75 17.38 7.01 1.81
C PRO A 75 17.07 8.01 0.70
N SER A 76 15.85 7.95 0.15
CA SER A 76 15.45 8.79 -0.98
C SER A 76 14.68 10.05 -0.53
N PRO A 77 14.67 11.14 -1.31
CA PRO A 77 13.95 12.35 -0.96
C PRO A 77 12.46 12.13 -0.63
N LEU A 78 11.75 11.31 -1.42
CA LEU A 78 10.33 11.04 -1.16
C LEU A 78 10.14 10.08 0.03
N GLU A 79 11.02 9.09 0.21
CA GLU A 79 11.01 8.27 1.43
C GLU A 79 11.13 9.15 2.68
N LEU A 80 12.04 10.13 2.68
CA LEU A 80 12.27 11.00 3.84
C LEU A 80 11.11 11.98 4.07
N ARG A 81 10.54 12.55 2.99
CA ARG A 81 9.43 13.50 3.05
C ARG A 81 8.14 12.84 3.48
N GLU A 82 7.81 11.72 2.83
CA GLU A 82 6.58 10.98 3.04
C GLU A 82 6.79 9.80 3.97
N LYS A 83 7.89 9.65 4.71
CA LYS A 83 8.15 8.54 5.66
C LYS A 83 7.62 7.17 5.17
N LEU A 84 7.94 6.81 3.93
CA LEU A 84 7.44 5.62 3.23
C LEU A 84 8.58 4.95 2.46
N GLU A 85 9.07 3.83 2.97
CA GLU A 85 10.26 3.12 2.47
C GLU A 85 10.12 2.64 1.02
N GLN A 86 8.90 2.29 0.59
CA GLN A 86 8.64 1.81 -0.76
C GLN A 86 8.87 2.90 -1.82
N LEU A 87 8.87 4.19 -1.44
CA LEU A 87 9.20 5.28 -2.34
C LEU A 87 10.68 5.27 -2.74
N ARG A 88 11.59 4.81 -1.88
CA ARG A 88 13.01 4.60 -2.24
C ARG A 88 13.17 3.59 -3.36
N ALA A 89 12.41 2.50 -3.30
CA ALA A 89 12.41 1.51 -4.37
C ALA A 89 11.90 2.12 -5.70
N LEU A 90 10.81 2.89 -5.66
CA LEU A 90 10.27 3.55 -6.86
C LEU A 90 11.24 4.60 -7.43
N GLU A 91 11.85 5.45 -6.60
CA GLU A 91 12.82 6.45 -7.04
C GLU A 91 14.08 5.82 -7.64
N ALA A 92 14.49 4.64 -7.16
CA ALA A 92 15.57 3.86 -7.77
C ALA A 92 15.15 3.09 -9.05
N GLY A 93 13.94 3.35 -9.58
CA GLY A 93 13.42 2.71 -10.78
C GLY A 93 13.08 1.23 -10.59
N MET A 94 12.89 0.77 -9.34
CA MET A 94 12.43 -0.60 -9.08
C MET A 94 10.93 -0.71 -9.34
N ARG A 95 10.51 -1.84 -9.91
CA ARG A 95 9.10 -2.16 -10.12
C ARG A 95 8.50 -2.78 -8.87
N ILE A 96 7.34 -2.28 -8.44
CA ILE A 96 6.52 -2.88 -7.40
C ILE A 96 5.17 -3.27 -8.02
N ASP A 97 4.90 -4.57 -8.10
CA ASP A 97 3.56 -5.07 -8.42
C ASP A 97 2.66 -5.03 -7.19
N VAL A 98 1.37 -4.84 -7.39
CA VAL A 98 0.33 -4.78 -6.36
C VAL A 98 -0.76 -5.79 -6.69
N ALA A 99 -1.17 -6.59 -5.72
CA ALA A 99 -2.39 -7.40 -5.80
C ALA A 99 -3.45 -6.78 -4.88
N CYS A 100 -4.64 -6.51 -5.43
CA CYS A 100 -5.77 -6.02 -4.66
C CYS A 100 -6.52 -7.19 -4.03
N ILE A 101 -6.82 -7.13 -2.74
CA ILE A 101 -7.58 -8.12 -1.99
C ILE A 101 -8.87 -7.51 -1.44
N ASP A 102 -9.88 -8.35 -1.16
CA ASP A 102 -11.20 -7.92 -0.70
C ASP A 102 -11.30 -7.76 0.83
N THR A 103 -10.23 -8.09 1.55
CA THR A 103 -10.20 -8.06 3.02
C THR A 103 -9.16 -7.07 3.51
N LEU A 104 -9.60 -6.20 4.41
CA LEU A 104 -8.71 -5.26 5.09
C LEU A 104 -8.18 -5.96 6.36
N PRO A 105 -6.88 -6.29 6.43
CA PRO A 105 -6.32 -6.81 7.67
C PRO A 105 -6.35 -5.70 8.72
N LEU A 106 -6.89 -6.00 9.90
CA LEU A 106 -6.93 -5.05 11.01
C LEU A 106 -5.50 -4.77 11.51
N GLY A 107 -4.99 -3.58 11.23
CA GLY A 107 -3.83 -3.03 11.94
C GLY A 107 -4.24 -2.53 13.32
N VAL A 108 -3.38 -2.71 14.32
CA VAL A 108 -3.62 -2.24 15.69
C VAL A 108 -2.57 -1.20 16.04
N ASP A 109 -2.90 0.06 15.77
CA ASP A 109 -1.99 1.20 16.00
C ASP A 109 -2.52 2.15 17.09
N THR A 110 -3.81 2.06 17.42
CA THR A 110 -4.47 2.88 18.45
C THR A 110 -5.20 2.03 19.49
N PRO A 111 -5.53 2.60 20.67
CA PRO A 111 -6.39 1.92 21.65
C PRO A 111 -7.77 1.52 21.09
N ALA A 112 -8.31 2.31 20.14
CA ALA A 112 -9.58 2.01 19.50
C ALA A 112 -9.46 0.80 18.55
N ASP A 113 -8.33 0.66 17.85
CA ASP A 113 -8.07 -0.51 17.00
C ASP A 113 -7.91 -1.78 17.84
N LEU A 114 -7.27 -1.68 19.00
CA LEU A 114 -7.14 -2.80 19.93
C LEU A 114 -8.51 -3.28 20.42
N GLU A 115 -9.41 -2.34 20.75
CA GLU A 115 -10.76 -2.68 21.17
C GLU A 115 -11.56 -3.35 20.05
N ARG A 116 -11.41 -2.87 18.82
CA ARG A 116 -11.99 -3.52 17.64
C ARG A 116 -11.42 -4.93 17.41
N ALA A 117 -10.12 -5.12 17.62
CA ALA A 117 -9.47 -6.43 17.51
C ALA A 117 -10.03 -7.42 18.55
N ARG A 118 -10.26 -6.97 19.79
CA ARG A 118 -10.86 -7.80 20.84
C ARG A 118 -12.27 -8.25 20.48
N GLN A 119 -13.08 -7.35 19.92
CA GLN A 119 -14.45 -7.67 19.51
C GLN A 119 -14.52 -8.71 18.39
N LEU A 120 -13.52 -8.79 17.51
CA LEU A 120 -13.46 -9.78 16.42
C LEU A 120 -13.01 -11.16 16.87
N LEU A 121 -12.34 -11.27 18.03
CA LEU A 121 -11.79 -12.52 18.57
C LEU A 121 -12.66 -13.15 19.67
N ALA A 122 -13.70 -12.45 20.14
CA ALA A 122 -14.66 -12.92 21.13
C ALA A 122 -15.76 -13.77 20.49
#